data_AF-A0A250J1I0-F1
#
_entry.id   AF-A0A250J1I0-F1
#
_cell.length_a   1.000
_cell.length_b   1.000
_cell.length_c   1.000
_cell.angle_alpha   90.00
_cell.angle_beta   90.00
_cell.angle_gamma   90.00
#
_symmetry.space_group_name_H-M   'P 1'
#
loop_
_entity.id
_entity.type
_entity.pdbx_description
1 polymer ?
#
loop_
_entity_poly.entity_id
_entity_poly.type
_entity_poly.pdbx_seq_one_letter_code
_entity_poly.pdbx_strand_id
1 'polypeptide(L)'
;MGAMPFVLPSLLWTLLGVAPTASDPLCTGRAPCQVVETLHGGTDARGQPLRVVRLDLGWFSSDDAPEEKGRKFGAGRRAKGSLVEDDCAASEWWLVSPDTSQLLLSVCNDGYGSAQKGEDVVKVKNGLFSHVQSGGDSQRWLHTRVWRLSPLERVREGHVNFLMGQDDVEDRTAWDFSTLQGSRFLGPDTCQDGPFAPSKRTLPYLPRVSMDAAYVDEGWKRVGLGSCALQAKNVTLGKLNGARDASLKALLVAPGTLILEVRDNLWVGTDGKTWREDDHLELWLGAKSPEELTGCGKPEADERLVQWGIGITTGLVFPGYGPPRGELGVERVELRGKSGELEGYRLKLTLPGRFAGISIAYNDSDESGKPPVRTLATSPLKFSRPETLNIVRDVPRAEGTCVVRGHELEVVVTPPRLEGLEVAVLPSGP
;
A
#
# COMPACT_ATOMS: atom_id res chain seq x y z
N MET A 1 38.13 25.45 -5.06
CA MET A 1 36.80 24.99 -5.49
C MET A 1 35.79 25.69 -4.60
N GLY A 2 35.01 26.60 -5.17
CA GLY A 2 34.29 27.65 -4.45
C GLY A 2 33.06 27.15 -3.70
N ALA A 3 32.90 27.66 -2.48
CA ALA A 3 31.70 27.52 -1.67
C ALA A 3 30.54 28.31 -2.31
N MET A 4 29.41 27.63 -2.55
CA MET A 4 28.15 28.28 -2.89
C MET A 4 27.36 28.56 -1.60
N PRO A 5 26.95 29.81 -1.35
CA PRO A 5 26.01 30.11 -0.28
C PRO A 5 24.58 29.89 -0.79
N PHE A 6 23.80 29.07 -0.10
CA PHE A 6 22.35 29.04 -0.28
C PHE A 6 21.76 30.28 0.39
N VAL A 7 21.38 31.26 -0.43
CA VAL A 7 20.61 32.43 -0.01
C VAL A 7 19.13 32.04 0.05
N LEU A 8 18.56 32.01 1.25
CA LEU A 8 17.12 31.95 1.47
C LEU A 8 16.49 33.30 1.11
N PRO A 9 15.47 33.38 0.23
CA PRO A 9 14.70 34.59 0.09
C PRO A 9 13.66 34.65 1.21
N SER A 10 13.91 35.53 2.18
CA SER A 10 12.91 35.99 3.15
C SER A 10 11.82 36.77 2.42
N LEU A 11 10.70 36.12 2.12
CA LEU A 11 9.46 36.78 1.75
C LEU A 11 8.55 36.81 2.98
N LEU A 12 8.62 37.92 3.74
CA LEU A 12 7.57 38.29 4.69
C LEU A 12 6.29 38.51 3.89
N TRP A 13 5.35 37.58 3.96
CA TRP A 13 3.95 37.83 3.65
C TRP A 13 3.24 38.06 4.98
N THR A 14 3.03 39.32 5.31
CA THR A 14 2.09 39.72 6.37
C THR A 14 0.67 39.44 5.89
N LEU A 15 0.17 38.24 6.19
CA LEU A 15 -1.27 37.95 6.14
C LEU A 15 -1.93 38.72 7.28
N LEU A 16 -2.62 39.81 6.94
CA LEU A 16 -3.63 40.41 7.82
C LEU A 16 -4.79 39.41 7.94
N GLY A 17 -4.73 38.54 8.94
CA GLY A 17 -5.86 37.73 9.36
C GLY A 17 -6.95 38.64 9.95
N VAL A 18 -8.11 38.67 9.32
CA VAL A 18 -9.33 39.20 9.96
C VAL A 18 -9.66 38.26 11.12
N ALA A 19 -9.71 38.79 12.35
CA ALA A 19 -10.15 38.00 13.51
C ALA A 19 -11.58 37.48 13.26
N PRO A 20 -11.84 36.17 13.35
CA PRO A 20 -13.19 35.65 13.16
C PRO A 20 -14.06 36.01 14.37
N THR A 21 -14.90 37.04 14.23
CA THR A 21 -15.88 37.51 15.22
C THR A 21 -17.31 37.07 14.91
N ALA A 22 -17.47 35.80 14.55
CA ALA A 22 -18.74 35.08 14.69
C ALA A 22 -18.42 33.69 15.26
N SER A 23 -19.09 33.31 16.35
CA SER A 23 -18.94 31.98 16.94
C SER A 23 -19.35 30.93 15.91
N ASP A 24 -18.38 30.19 15.36
CA ASP A 24 -18.67 29.06 14.49
C ASP A 24 -19.54 28.04 15.26
N PRO A 25 -20.61 27.50 14.65
CA PRO A 25 -21.43 26.46 15.28
C PRO A 25 -20.60 25.32 15.89
N LEU A 26 -19.47 24.97 15.28
CA LEU A 26 -18.55 23.93 15.77
C LEU A 26 -17.91 24.25 17.13
N CYS A 27 -17.84 25.53 17.54
CA CYS A 27 -17.29 25.98 18.82
C CYS A 27 -18.35 26.39 19.86
N THR A 28 -19.64 26.36 19.52
CA THR A 28 -20.70 26.83 20.43
C THR A 28 -20.73 25.99 21.72
N GLY A 29 -20.57 26.65 22.87
CA GLY A 29 -20.53 25.98 24.18
C GLY A 29 -19.24 25.20 24.47
N ARG A 30 -18.18 25.37 23.65
CA ARG A 30 -16.94 24.58 23.73
C ARG A 30 -15.71 25.39 24.13
N ALA A 31 -15.85 26.49 24.87
CA ALA A 31 -14.69 27.30 25.30
C ALA A 31 -13.59 26.40 25.93
N PRO A 32 -12.29 26.66 25.64
CA PRO A 32 -11.71 27.76 24.86
C PRO A 32 -11.61 27.50 23.34
N CYS A 33 -12.57 26.80 22.73
CA CYS A 33 -12.59 26.52 21.28
C CYS A 33 -12.50 27.77 20.39
N GLN A 34 -11.63 27.71 19.39
CA GLN A 34 -11.49 28.71 18.33
C GLN A 34 -11.32 28.05 16.96
N VAL A 35 -11.93 28.63 15.93
CA VAL A 35 -11.57 28.29 14.55
C VAL A 35 -10.28 29.01 14.19
N VAL A 36 -9.23 28.24 13.94
CA VAL A 36 -7.89 28.79 13.64
C VAL A 36 -7.52 28.66 12.17
N GLU A 37 -8.20 27.79 11.42
CA GLU A 37 -7.92 27.57 10.00
C GLU A 37 -9.19 27.13 9.25
N THR A 38 -9.32 27.55 7.99
CA THR A 38 -10.33 27.03 7.06
C THR A 38 -9.70 26.84 5.68
N LEU A 39 -9.71 25.60 5.21
CA LEU A 39 -9.11 25.17 3.95
C LEU A 39 -10.18 24.80 2.92
N HIS A 40 -9.91 25.08 1.64
CA HIS A 40 -10.81 24.71 0.55
C HIS A 40 -10.73 23.20 0.26
N GLY A 41 -11.82 22.48 0.50
CA GLY A 41 -11.93 21.02 0.36
C GLY A 41 -12.33 20.52 -1.03
N GLY A 42 -12.57 21.42 -2.00
CA GLY A 42 -13.10 21.05 -3.32
C GLY A 42 -14.63 21.14 -3.36
N THR A 43 -15.25 20.24 -4.13
CA THR A 43 -16.71 20.14 -4.24
C THR A 43 -17.17 18.71 -3.98
N ASP A 44 -18.39 18.57 -3.46
CA ASP A 44 -19.04 17.26 -3.34
C ASP A 44 -19.55 16.76 -4.71
N ALA A 45 -20.13 15.56 -4.73
CA ALA A 45 -20.72 14.97 -5.95
C ALA A 45 -21.90 15.80 -6.53
N ARG A 46 -22.49 16.72 -5.75
CA ARG A 46 -23.57 17.63 -6.16
C ARG A 46 -23.02 19.00 -6.61
N GLY A 47 -21.70 19.18 -6.62
CA GLY A 47 -21.05 20.45 -6.94
C GLY A 47 -21.09 21.48 -5.80
N GLN A 48 -21.51 21.09 -4.59
CA GLN A 48 -21.50 21.97 -3.43
C GLN A 48 -20.08 22.14 -2.89
N PRO A 49 -19.69 23.33 -2.42
CA PRO A 49 -18.36 23.56 -1.88
C PRO A 49 -18.15 22.80 -0.58
N LEU A 50 -16.99 22.16 -0.45
CA LEU A 50 -16.51 21.53 0.78
C LEU A 50 -15.42 22.39 1.42
N ARG A 51 -15.44 22.47 2.75
CA ARG A 51 -14.40 23.15 3.54
C ARG A 51 -13.85 22.19 4.58
N VAL A 52 -12.58 22.33 4.92
CA VAL A 52 -11.98 21.67 6.08
C VAL A 52 -11.66 22.73 7.11
N VAL A 53 -12.28 22.64 8.28
CA VAL A 53 -12.15 23.61 9.37
C VAL A 53 -11.31 23.01 10.48
N ARG A 54 -10.27 23.72 10.92
CA ARG A 54 -9.46 23.35 12.08
C ARG A 54 -9.93 24.13 13.31
N LEU A 55 -10.22 23.39 14.37
CA LEU A 55 -10.49 23.93 15.69
C LEU A 55 -9.25 23.76 16.57
N ASP A 56 -8.86 24.83 17.25
CA ASP A 56 -8.01 24.79 18.43
C ASP A 56 -8.92 24.71 19.66
N LEU A 57 -8.70 23.72 20.51
CA LEU A 57 -9.52 23.45 21.69
C LEU A 57 -8.79 23.79 23.00
N GLY A 58 -7.60 24.36 22.92
CA GLY A 58 -6.71 24.55 24.06
C GLY A 58 -6.03 23.25 24.48
N TRP A 59 -5.94 23.06 25.79
CA TRP A 59 -5.18 21.98 26.42
C TRP A 59 -6.09 20.99 27.11
N PHE A 60 -5.73 19.72 27.05
CA PHE A 60 -6.31 18.64 27.85
C PHE A 60 -5.24 18.01 28.73
N SER A 61 -5.63 17.55 29.92
CA SER A 61 -4.79 16.54 30.58
C SER A 61 -4.87 15.25 29.78
N SER A 62 -3.77 14.52 29.65
CA SER A 62 -3.78 13.21 28.99
C SER A 62 -4.73 12.21 29.69
N ASP A 63 -4.96 12.37 31.00
CA ASP A 63 -5.90 11.57 31.79
C ASP A 63 -7.38 11.91 31.50
N ASP A 64 -7.65 13.14 31.03
CA ASP A 64 -8.98 13.63 30.68
C ASP A 64 -9.29 13.50 29.17
N ALA A 65 -8.30 13.07 28.37
CA ALA A 65 -8.52 12.80 26.96
C ALA A 65 -9.53 11.63 26.82
N PRO A 66 -10.44 11.67 25.82
CA PRO A 66 -11.41 10.59 25.65
C PRO A 66 -10.70 9.23 25.59
N GLU A 67 -11.11 8.28 26.44
CA GLU A 67 -10.59 6.90 26.45
C GLU A 67 -10.68 6.27 25.04
N GLU A 68 -11.71 6.65 24.28
CA GLU A 68 -11.87 6.29 22.88
C GLU A 68 -11.19 7.30 21.94
N LYS A 69 -10.01 6.92 21.45
CA LYS A 69 -9.29 7.64 20.40
C LYS A 69 -10.18 7.91 19.19
N GLY A 70 -10.06 9.11 18.64
CA GLY A 70 -10.84 9.52 17.48
C GLY A 70 -12.20 10.10 17.83
N ARG A 71 -12.64 10.18 19.09
CA ARG A 71 -13.87 10.92 19.39
C ARG A 71 -13.62 12.43 19.47
N LYS A 72 -14.65 13.20 19.14
CA LYS A 72 -14.75 14.62 19.44
C LYS A 72 -14.42 14.86 20.91
N PHE A 73 -13.59 15.85 21.17
CA PHE A 73 -13.17 16.20 22.51
C PHE A 73 -14.35 16.80 23.31
N GLY A 74 -14.59 16.18 24.47
CA GLY A 74 -15.64 16.51 25.44
C GLY A 74 -15.34 17.73 26.31
N ALA A 75 -15.93 17.80 27.51
CA ALA A 75 -15.57 18.82 28.51
C ALA A 75 -14.16 18.55 29.09
N GLY A 76 -13.58 19.50 29.85
CA GLY A 76 -12.23 19.34 30.45
C GLY A 76 -11.12 20.18 29.79
N ARG A 77 -11.45 20.94 28.73
CA ARG A 77 -10.52 21.86 28.07
C ARG A 77 -10.04 22.98 29.00
N ARG A 78 -8.75 23.30 28.94
CA ARG A 78 -8.12 24.43 29.61
C ARG A 78 -7.48 25.38 28.60
N ALA A 79 -7.48 26.67 28.91
CA ALA A 79 -6.85 27.67 28.05
C ALA A 79 -5.31 27.63 28.10
N LYS A 80 -4.75 26.99 29.13
CA LYS A 80 -3.31 26.83 29.35
C LYS A 80 -3.03 25.40 29.78
N GLY A 81 -1.87 24.90 29.39
CA GLY A 81 -1.34 23.60 29.76
C GLY A 81 0.13 23.51 29.36
N SER A 82 0.76 22.38 29.66
CA SER A 82 2.17 22.15 29.39
C SER A 82 2.44 20.68 29.10
N LEU A 83 3.26 20.40 28.08
CA LEU A 83 3.74 19.04 27.80
C LEU A 83 4.51 18.43 28.99
N VAL A 84 5.08 19.26 29.86
CA VAL A 84 5.82 18.81 31.07
C VAL A 84 4.88 18.27 32.15
N GLU A 85 3.61 18.69 32.13
CA GLU A 85 2.58 18.25 33.07
C GLU A 85 1.70 17.14 32.47
N ASP A 86 2.23 16.44 31.44
CA ASP A 86 1.50 15.44 30.66
C ASP A 86 0.18 15.97 30.07
N ASP A 87 0.13 17.26 29.75
CA ASP A 87 -0.96 17.84 28.97
C ASP A 87 -0.69 17.69 27.47
N CYS A 88 -1.76 17.74 26.69
CA CYS A 88 -1.69 17.77 25.25
C CYS A 88 -2.43 18.97 24.65
N ALA A 89 -1.90 19.49 23.54
CA ALA A 89 -2.58 20.49 22.74
C ALA A 89 -3.63 19.79 21.88
N ALA A 90 -4.92 20.13 22.09
CA ALA A 90 -6.02 19.48 21.41
C ALA A 90 -6.46 20.25 20.17
N SER A 91 -6.64 19.53 19.06
CA SER A 91 -7.13 20.07 17.81
C SER A 91 -8.09 19.10 17.13
N GLU A 92 -9.07 19.65 16.43
CA GLU A 92 -10.00 18.88 15.59
C GLU A 92 -10.03 19.42 14.17
N TRP A 93 -10.18 18.53 13.19
CA TRP A 93 -10.39 18.89 11.80
C TRP A 93 -11.74 18.34 11.34
N TRP A 94 -12.56 19.23 10.81
CA TRP A 94 -13.93 18.94 10.40
C TRP A 94 -14.09 19.15 8.90
N LEU A 95 -14.67 18.18 8.20
CA LEU A 95 -15.21 18.38 6.86
C LEU A 95 -16.58 19.04 6.99
N VAL A 96 -16.78 20.19 6.35
CA VAL A 96 -18.01 20.96 6.42
C VAL A 96 -18.56 21.17 5.02
N SER A 97 -19.82 20.78 4.82
CA SER A 97 -20.65 21.11 3.66
C SER A 97 -21.79 22.06 4.08
N PRO A 98 -22.61 22.57 3.15
CA PRO A 98 -23.78 23.37 3.51
C PRO A 98 -24.78 22.64 4.41
N ASP A 99 -24.88 21.31 4.25
CA ASP A 99 -25.92 20.50 4.88
C ASP A 99 -25.43 19.73 6.12
N THR A 100 -24.12 19.50 6.26
CA THR A 100 -23.58 18.62 7.31
C THR A 100 -22.12 18.92 7.66
N SER A 101 -21.66 18.42 8.82
CA SER A 101 -20.26 18.40 9.21
C SER A 101 -19.85 17.01 9.70
N GLN A 102 -18.64 16.57 9.35
CA GLN A 102 -18.07 15.29 9.75
C GLN A 102 -16.70 15.51 10.38
N LEU A 103 -16.48 14.99 11.59
CA LEU A 103 -15.16 14.96 12.19
C LEU A 103 -14.23 14.09 11.33
N LEU A 104 -13.17 14.69 10.80
CA LEU A 104 -12.13 13.96 10.06
C LEU A 104 -11.08 13.44 11.00
N LEU A 105 -10.59 14.27 11.92
CA LEU A 105 -9.43 13.97 12.75
C LEU A 105 -9.55 14.69 14.09
N SER A 106 -9.24 13.99 15.18
CA SER A 106 -9.07 14.56 16.52
C SER A 106 -7.68 14.21 17.02
N VAL A 107 -6.90 15.22 17.42
CA VAL A 107 -5.51 15.07 17.85
C VAL A 107 -5.34 15.69 19.24
N CYS A 108 -4.66 14.96 20.11
CA CYS A 108 -4.16 15.40 21.41
C CYS A 108 -2.64 15.28 21.33
N ASN A 109 -1.97 16.35 20.89
CA ASN A 109 -0.53 16.33 20.67
C ASN A 109 0.21 16.55 21.99
N ASP A 110 0.78 15.46 22.50
CA ASP A 110 1.58 15.35 23.73
C ASP A 110 3.09 15.46 23.47
N GLY A 111 3.50 15.73 22.22
CA GLY A 111 4.89 15.74 21.78
C GLY A 111 5.42 14.40 21.24
N TYR A 112 4.55 13.38 21.13
CA TYR A 112 4.71 12.05 20.50
C TYR A 112 6.09 11.38 20.59
N GLY A 113 6.74 11.53 21.75
CA GLY A 113 7.99 10.89 22.13
C GLY A 113 8.64 11.54 23.36
N SER A 114 9.64 10.87 23.95
CA SER A 114 10.42 11.37 25.10
C SER A 114 11.06 12.75 24.85
N ALA A 115 11.36 13.05 23.58
CA ALA A 115 11.92 14.32 23.17
C ALA A 115 10.90 15.47 23.08
N GLN A 116 9.60 15.20 23.23
CA GLN A 116 8.51 16.17 23.13
C GLN A 116 8.56 17.01 21.84
N LYS A 117 8.85 16.36 20.71
CA LYS A 117 9.04 16.98 19.37
C LYS A 117 8.12 16.39 18.32
N GLY A 118 6.94 15.96 18.73
CA GLY A 118 5.90 15.41 17.88
C GLY A 118 5.13 16.50 17.16
N GLU A 119 4.83 16.26 15.89
CA GLU A 119 4.15 17.24 15.04
C GLU A 119 3.03 16.58 14.24
N ASP A 120 1.93 17.33 14.07
CA ASP A 120 0.85 17.01 13.16
C ASP A 120 0.81 18.04 12.04
N VAL A 121 0.93 17.57 10.81
CA VAL A 121 0.84 18.39 9.61
C VAL A 121 -0.37 17.95 8.80
N VAL A 122 -1.34 18.85 8.67
CA VAL A 122 -2.51 18.66 7.82
C VAL A 122 -2.37 19.50 6.55
N LYS A 123 -2.66 18.89 5.40
CA LYS A 123 -2.71 19.55 4.09
C LYS A 123 -3.99 19.17 3.37
N VAL A 124 -4.66 20.14 2.77
CA VAL A 124 -5.83 19.93 1.92
C VAL A 124 -5.54 20.45 0.52
N LYS A 125 -5.58 19.56 -0.47
CA LYS A 125 -5.30 19.91 -1.87
C LYS A 125 -6.02 18.97 -2.82
N ASN A 126 -6.62 19.51 -3.88
CA ASN A 126 -7.29 18.74 -4.93
C ASN A 126 -8.34 17.73 -4.39
N GLY A 127 -9.12 18.13 -3.38
CA GLY A 127 -10.13 17.26 -2.76
C GLY A 127 -9.55 16.15 -1.89
N LEU A 128 -8.25 16.19 -1.57
CA LEU A 128 -7.59 15.26 -0.68
C LEU A 128 -7.23 15.93 0.65
N PHE A 129 -7.51 15.23 1.75
CA PHE A 129 -7.05 15.53 3.10
C PHE A 129 -5.86 14.62 3.43
N SER A 130 -4.71 15.20 3.71
CA SER A 130 -3.49 14.49 4.10
C SER A 130 -3.13 14.88 5.53
N HIS A 131 -2.97 13.88 6.40
CA HIS A 131 -2.44 14.03 7.74
C HIS A 131 -1.11 13.30 7.84
N VAL A 132 -0.08 14.01 8.28
CA VAL A 132 1.21 13.45 8.63
C VAL A 132 1.40 13.67 10.12
N GLN A 133 1.51 12.58 10.87
CA GLN A 133 1.88 12.58 12.27
C GLN A 133 3.36 12.16 12.37
N SER A 134 4.15 12.84 13.18
CA SER A 134 5.55 12.49 13.40
C SER A 134 5.92 12.57 14.87
N GLY A 135 6.91 11.80 15.28
CA GLY A 135 7.34 11.69 16.66
C GLY A 135 8.68 10.98 16.84
N GLY A 136 8.98 10.62 18.08
CA GLY A 136 10.23 9.96 18.48
C GLY A 136 11.36 10.91 18.87
N ASP A 137 12.53 10.34 19.14
CA ASP A 137 13.72 11.02 19.66
C ASP A 137 14.93 10.92 18.70
N SER A 138 15.92 10.08 19.00
CA SER A 138 16.98 9.70 18.06
C SER A 138 16.44 8.77 16.99
N GLN A 139 15.48 7.91 17.31
CA GLN A 139 14.69 7.16 16.35
C GLN A 139 13.38 7.89 16.10
N ARG A 140 13.16 8.29 14.85
CA ARG A 140 12.01 9.06 14.41
C ARG A 140 11.07 8.22 13.58
N TRP A 141 9.80 8.55 13.69
CA TRP A 141 8.76 7.92 12.89
C TRP A 141 7.85 8.97 12.26
N LEU A 142 7.31 8.61 11.09
CA LEU A 142 6.28 9.36 10.38
C LEU A 142 5.13 8.42 10.01
N HIS A 143 3.90 8.84 10.28
CA HIS A 143 2.69 8.17 9.84
C HIS A 143 1.90 9.10 8.92
N THR A 144 1.62 8.65 7.70
CA THR A 144 0.93 9.42 6.67
C THR A 144 -0.40 8.76 6.34
N ARG A 145 -1.49 9.51 6.40
CA ARG A 145 -2.83 9.08 5.98
C ARG A 145 -3.42 10.08 5.00
N VAL A 146 -3.95 9.59 3.89
CA VAL A 146 -4.54 10.41 2.82
C VAL A 146 -5.94 9.92 2.51
N TRP A 147 -6.88 10.86 2.49
CA TRP A 147 -8.29 10.63 2.27
C TRP A 147 -8.81 11.52 1.16
N ARG A 148 -9.75 11.00 0.38
CA ARG A 148 -10.58 11.79 -0.53
C ARG A 148 -11.75 12.34 0.26
N LEU A 149 -12.10 13.60 0.04
CA LEU A 149 -13.18 14.28 0.76
C LEU A 149 -14.57 14.03 0.17
N SER A 150 -14.66 13.69 -1.13
CA SER A 150 -15.92 13.33 -1.78
C SER A 150 -15.72 12.37 -2.97
N PRO A 151 -16.38 11.19 -2.97
CA PRO A 151 -16.90 10.54 -1.76
C PRO A 151 -15.79 10.38 -0.70
N LEU A 152 -16.18 10.32 0.57
CA LEU A 152 -15.24 10.20 1.67
C LEU A 152 -14.62 8.80 1.69
N GLU A 153 -13.34 8.71 1.34
CA GLU A 153 -12.69 7.42 1.09
C GLU A 153 -11.21 7.44 1.48
N ARG A 154 -10.71 6.30 1.96
CA ARG A 154 -9.26 6.08 2.14
C ARG A 154 -8.59 6.00 0.79
N VAL A 155 -7.48 6.72 0.64
CA VAL A 155 -6.68 6.68 -0.58
C VAL A 155 -5.35 5.99 -0.31
N ARG A 156 -4.61 6.47 0.71
CA ARG A 156 -3.26 5.98 0.95
C ARG A 156 -2.90 6.06 2.43
N GLU A 157 -2.13 5.08 2.87
CA GLU A 157 -1.46 5.09 4.17
C GLU A 157 0.02 4.73 4.01
N GLY A 158 0.84 5.20 4.92
CA GLY A 158 2.24 4.82 4.99
C GLY A 158 2.87 5.13 6.32
N HIS A 159 3.89 4.36 6.66
CA HIS A 159 4.69 4.52 7.87
C HIS A 159 6.16 4.59 7.48
N VAL A 160 6.97 5.35 8.21
CA VAL A 160 8.41 5.46 8.01
C VAL A 160 9.08 5.49 9.37
N ASN A 161 10.13 4.69 9.57
CA ASN A 161 11.05 4.76 10.70
C ASN A 161 12.47 5.09 10.19
N PHE A 162 13.17 5.99 10.87
CA PHE A 162 14.52 6.42 10.50
C PHE A 162 15.28 7.00 11.69
N LEU A 163 16.60 7.04 11.61
CA LEU A 163 17.46 7.63 12.64
C LEU A 163 17.76 9.10 12.32
N MET A 164 17.71 9.98 13.34
CA MET A 164 18.08 11.38 13.15
C MET A 164 19.55 11.53 12.76
N GLY A 165 19.82 12.38 11.77
CA GLY A 165 21.18 12.65 11.29
C GLY A 165 21.75 11.58 10.36
N GLN A 166 20.96 10.56 10.02
CA GLN A 166 21.27 9.62 8.95
C GLN A 166 20.26 9.78 7.81
N ASP A 167 20.73 9.65 6.57
CA ASP A 167 19.88 9.68 5.37
C ASP A 167 19.15 8.34 5.14
N ASP A 168 19.39 7.34 5.99
CA ASP A 168 18.93 5.98 5.82
C ASP A 168 17.62 5.71 6.57
N VAL A 169 16.58 5.39 5.78
CA VAL A 169 15.31 4.85 6.28
C VAL A 169 15.55 3.41 6.75
N GLU A 170 15.10 3.10 7.96
CA GLU A 170 15.18 1.74 8.54
C GLU A 170 14.01 0.88 8.05
N ASP A 171 12.81 1.44 8.04
CA ASP A 171 11.59 0.77 7.59
C ASP A 171 10.65 1.79 6.96
N ARG A 172 9.98 1.41 5.87
CA ARG A 172 8.86 2.19 5.35
C ARG A 172 7.79 1.28 4.76
N THR A 173 6.55 1.44 5.20
CA THR A 173 5.40 0.85 4.54
C THR A 173 4.66 1.89 3.71
N ALA A 174 4.07 1.47 2.60
CA ALA A 174 3.13 2.25 1.84
C ALA A 174 2.03 1.35 1.28
N TRP A 175 0.78 1.82 1.34
CA TRP A 175 -0.38 1.12 0.82
C TRP A 175 -1.36 2.11 0.18
N ASP A 176 -1.76 1.83 -1.06
CA ASP A 176 -2.76 2.58 -1.81
C ASP A 176 -4.05 1.75 -1.89
N PHE A 177 -5.08 2.21 -1.19
CA PHE A 177 -6.37 1.54 -1.10
C PHE A 177 -7.13 1.57 -2.44
N SER A 178 -6.89 2.57 -3.29
CA SER A 178 -7.59 2.72 -4.57
C SER A 178 -7.09 1.77 -5.65
N THR A 179 -5.91 1.18 -5.45
CA THR A 179 -5.30 0.22 -6.38
C THR A 179 -4.95 -1.12 -5.73
N LEU A 180 -5.11 -1.25 -4.40
CA LEU A 180 -4.66 -2.40 -3.61
C LEU A 180 -3.19 -2.75 -3.89
N GLN A 181 -2.36 -1.71 -4.05
CA GLN A 181 -0.93 -1.85 -4.30
C GLN A 181 -0.14 -1.14 -3.20
N GLY A 182 1.05 -1.67 -2.93
CA GLY A 182 1.96 -1.09 -1.96
C GLY A 182 3.24 -1.89 -1.83
N SER A 183 4.05 -1.47 -0.88
CA SER A 183 5.31 -2.15 -0.56
C SER A 183 5.75 -1.90 0.87
N ARG A 184 6.68 -2.74 1.32
CA ARG A 184 7.52 -2.50 2.48
C ARG A 184 8.96 -2.28 2.01
N PHE A 185 9.57 -1.23 2.49
CA PHE A 185 10.99 -0.96 2.33
C PHE A 185 11.67 -1.33 3.64
N LEU A 186 12.73 -2.12 3.55
CA LEU A 186 13.58 -2.49 4.68
C LEU A 186 14.97 -1.92 4.42
N GLY A 187 15.49 -1.20 5.41
CA GLY A 187 16.87 -0.73 5.45
C GLY A 187 17.86 -1.89 5.46
N PRO A 188 19.17 -1.60 5.37
CA PRO A 188 20.18 -2.64 5.48
C PRO A 188 20.12 -3.29 6.88
N ASP A 189 20.09 -4.62 6.92
CA ASP A 189 20.29 -5.34 8.18
C ASP A 189 21.76 -5.19 8.63
N THR A 190 22.00 -5.19 9.95
CA THR A 190 23.36 -5.19 10.52
C THR A 190 24.00 -6.58 10.38
N CYS A 191 24.22 -7.05 9.15
CA CYS A 191 25.01 -8.24 8.89
C CYS A 191 26.51 -7.88 8.93
N GLN A 192 27.40 -8.86 9.20
CA GLN A 192 28.81 -8.68 8.85
C GLN A 192 28.95 -8.49 7.33
N ASP A 193 29.82 -7.59 6.90
CA ASP A 193 30.11 -7.35 5.49
C ASP A 193 30.42 -8.67 4.76
N GLY A 194 29.76 -8.90 3.63
CA GLY A 194 29.93 -10.10 2.82
C GLY A 194 29.07 -10.09 1.55
N PRO A 195 29.30 -11.00 0.59
CA PRO A 195 28.58 -11.02 -0.70
C PRO A 195 27.07 -11.32 -0.58
N PHE A 196 26.62 -11.70 0.61
CA PHE A 196 25.22 -12.00 0.92
C PHE A 196 24.59 -10.96 1.85
N ALA A 197 25.29 -9.87 2.21
CA ALA A 197 24.70 -8.81 3.00
C ALA A 197 23.57 -8.16 2.17
N PRO A 198 22.34 -8.09 2.71
CA PRO A 198 21.23 -7.47 2.01
C PRO A 198 21.52 -5.97 1.87
N SER A 199 21.48 -5.49 0.62
CA SER A 199 21.25 -4.07 0.38
C SER A 199 19.85 -3.70 0.87
N LYS A 200 19.53 -2.40 0.94
CA LYS A 200 18.15 -1.90 1.04
C LYS A 200 17.20 -2.72 0.14
N ARG A 201 16.04 -3.13 0.65
CA ARG A 201 15.07 -4.00 -0.05
C ARG A 201 13.72 -3.31 -0.14
N THR A 202 13.09 -3.37 -1.31
CA THR A 202 11.68 -2.99 -1.46
C THR A 202 10.90 -4.23 -1.86
N LEU A 203 9.97 -4.64 -1.01
CA LEU A 203 9.15 -5.83 -1.14
C LEU A 203 7.73 -5.40 -1.51
N PRO A 204 7.27 -5.62 -2.76
CA PRO A 204 5.90 -5.32 -3.13
C PRO A 204 4.92 -6.28 -2.44
N TYR A 205 3.77 -5.77 -2.03
CA TYR A 205 2.68 -6.61 -1.54
C TYR A 205 1.96 -7.31 -2.70
N LEU A 206 1.73 -8.61 -2.59
CA LEU A 206 0.74 -9.33 -3.39
C LEU A 206 -0.60 -9.29 -2.64
N PRO A 207 -1.63 -8.59 -3.15
CA PRO A 207 -2.92 -8.51 -2.47
C PRO A 207 -3.63 -9.88 -2.48
N ARG A 208 -4.20 -10.23 -1.33
CA ARG A 208 -5.17 -11.33 -1.19
C ARG A 208 -6.54 -10.74 -0.88
N VAL A 209 -7.43 -10.84 -1.87
CA VAL A 209 -8.79 -10.26 -1.82
C VAL A 209 -9.81 -11.38 -1.89
N SER A 210 -10.72 -11.45 -0.92
CA SER A 210 -11.78 -12.46 -0.94
C SER A 210 -12.81 -12.15 -2.03
N MET A 211 -12.93 -13.04 -3.02
CA MET A 211 -13.90 -12.96 -4.10
C MET A 211 -15.13 -13.85 -3.83
N ASP A 212 -16.24 -13.60 -4.52
CA ASP A 212 -17.38 -14.51 -4.49
C ASP A 212 -17.10 -15.81 -5.26
N ALA A 213 -17.88 -16.85 -4.98
CA ALA A 213 -17.72 -18.16 -5.62
C ALA A 213 -17.92 -18.09 -7.13
N ALA A 214 -18.85 -17.25 -7.61
CA ALA A 214 -19.12 -17.12 -9.05
C ALA A 214 -17.88 -16.64 -9.82
N TYR A 215 -17.10 -15.72 -9.25
CA TYR A 215 -15.83 -15.29 -9.82
C TYR A 215 -14.76 -16.40 -9.74
N VAL A 216 -14.59 -17.01 -8.57
CA VAL A 216 -13.54 -18.02 -8.32
C VAL A 216 -13.73 -19.27 -9.19
N ASP A 217 -14.97 -19.71 -9.38
CA ASP A 217 -15.27 -20.93 -10.14
C ASP A 217 -15.09 -20.67 -11.65
N GLU A 218 -15.81 -19.67 -12.19
CA GLU A 218 -15.95 -19.49 -13.63
C GLU A 218 -15.78 -18.03 -14.11
N GLY A 219 -16.00 -17.03 -13.26
CA GLY A 219 -15.96 -15.63 -13.66
C GLY A 219 -14.57 -15.15 -14.07
N TRP A 220 -13.51 -15.66 -13.43
CA TRP A 220 -12.12 -15.37 -13.79
C TRP A 220 -11.83 -15.65 -15.27
N LYS A 221 -12.49 -16.63 -15.89
CA LYS A 221 -12.27 -16.96 -17.32
C LYS A 221 -12.68 -15.81 -18.26
N ARG A 222 -13.61 -14.95 -17.84
CA ARG A 222 -14.21 -13.90 -18.68
C ARG A 222 -13.85 -12.48 -18.24
N VAL A 223 -13.44 -12.31 -16.98
CA VAL A 223 -13.17 -11.00 -16.38
C VAL A 223 -11.68 -10.85 -16.13
N GLY A 224 -11.09 -9.78 -16.67
CA GLY A 224 -9.69 -9.42 -16.47
C GLY A 224 -9.39 -8.94 -15.07
N LEU A 225 -8.12 -9.03 -14.67
CA LEU A 225 -7.68 -8.67 -13.32
C LEU A 225 -7.72 -7.17 -13.03
N GLY A 226 -7.83 -6.34 -14.06
CA GLY A 226 -8.03 -4.89 -13.96
C GLY A 226 -7.05 -4.19 -13.01
N SER A 227 -7.57 -3.31 -12.16
CA SER A 227 -6.80 -2.55 -11.16
C SER A 227 -6.60 -3.28 -9.84
N CYS A 228 -7.24 -4.44 -9.66
CA CYS A 228 -7.17 -5.24 -8.44
C CYS A 228 -5.88 -6.05 -8.27
N ALA A 229 -5.18 -6.34 -9.37
CA ALA A 229 -3.98 -7.16 -9.34
C ALA A 229 -2.69 -6.36 -9.17
N LEU A 230 -1.70 -7.03 -8.58
CA LEU A 230 -0.31 -6.60 -8.64
C LEU A 230 0.19 -6.76 -10.08
N GLN A 231 0.58 -5.65 -10.70
CA GLN A 231 1.33 -5.66 -11.96
C GLN A 231 2.82 -5.90 -11.68
N ALA A 232 3.40 -6.91 -12.31
CA ALA A 232 4.83 -7.15 -12.26
C ALA A 232 5.60 -5.98 -12.91
N LYS A 233 6.63 -5.50 -12.21
CA LYS A 233 7.46 -4.35 -12.61
C LYS A 233 8.96 -4.64 -12.53
N ASN A 234 9.36 -5.78 -11.97
CA ASN A 234 10.77 -6.12 -11.77
C ASN A 234 11.27 -6.93 -12.96
N VAL A 235 12.15 -6.35 -13.77
CA VAL A 235 12.83 -7.07 -14.84
C VAL A 235 14.09 -7.71 -14.25
N THR A 236 14.13 -9.03 -14.14
CA THR A 236 15.24 -9.78 -13.53
C THR A 236 16.21 -10.33 -14.56
N LEU A 237 15.82 -10.35 -15.83
CA LEU A 237 16.65 -10.70 -16.99
C LEU A 237 16.21 -9.88 -18.20
N GLY A 238 17.15 -9.44 -19.03
CA GLY A 238 16.85 -8.71 -20.27
C GLY A 238 16.34 -7.29 -20.07
N LYS A 239 15.59 -6.79 -21.04
CA LYS A 239 14.95 -5.46 -21.05
C LYS A 239 13.58 -5.55 -21.74
N LEU A 240 12.60 -4.80 -21.26
CA LEU A 240 11.31 -4.63 -21.94
C LEU A 240 11.40 -3.53 -23.00
N ASN A 241 10.91 -3.81 -24.20
CA ASN A 241 10.78 -2.89 -25.33
C ASN A 241 9.43 -2.14 -25.33
N GLY A 242 8.59 -2.35 -24.32
CA GLY A 242 7.34 -1.63 -24.12
C GLY A 242 6.30 -2.45 -23.34
N ALA A 243 5.13 -1.87 -23.07
CA ALA A 243 4.06 -2.55 -22.33
C ALA A 243 3.34 -3.65 -23.13
N ARG A 244 3.52 -3.69 -24.46
CA ARG A 244 2.99 -4.74 -25.34
C ARG A 244 3.95 -5.92 -25.52
N ASP A 245 5.17 -5.78 -25.02
CA ASP A 245 6.23 -6.76 -25.14
C ASP A 245 5.87 -7.95 -24.25
N ALA A 246 5.93 -7.77 -22.93
CA ALA A 246 5.39 -8.73 -21.98
C ALA A 246 4.72 -8.02 -20.80
N SER A 247 3.67 -8.64 -20.25
CA SER A 247 3.04 -8.17 -19.03
C SER A 247 2.55 -9.33 -18.17
N LEU A 248 2.67 -9.19 -16.86
CA LEU A 248 2.18 -10.15 -15.87
C LEU A 248 1.39 -9.41 -14.78
N LYS A 249 0.18 -9.88 -14.51
CA LYS A 249 -0.66 -9.47 -13.38
C LYS A 249 -0.95 -10.67 -12.49
N ALA A 250 -0.96 -10.46 -11.17
CA ALA A 250 -1.23 -11.49 -10.18
C ALA A 250 -2.19 -11.02 -9.08
N LEU A 251 -3.15 -11.86 -8.72
CA LEU A 251 -4.10 -11.63 -7.63
C LEU A 251 -4.40 -12.92 -6.88
N LEU A 252 -4.18 -12.95 -5.56
CA LEU A 252 -4.69 -14.02 -4.71
C LEU A 252 -6.16 -13.76 -4.42
N VAL A 253 -7.03 -14.70 -4.77
CA VAL A 253 -8.49 -14.59 -4.56
C VAL A 253 -8.99 -15.44 -3.38
N ALA A 254 -8.12 -16.34 -2.90
CA ALA A 254 -8.30 -17.16 -1.71
C ALA A 254 -6.91 -17.61 -1.19
N PRO A 255 -6.78 -18.18 0.03
CA PRO A 255 -5.49 -18.63 0.57
C PRO A 255 -4.69 -19.58 -0.33
N GLY A 256 -5.37 -20.39 -1.15
CA GLY A 256 -4.76 -21.34 -2.08
C GLY A 256 -5.09 -21.10 -3.55
N THR A 257 -5.70 -19.96 -3.91
CA THR A 257 -6.14 -19.69 -5.28
C THR A 257 -5.54 -18.40 -5.80
N LEU A 258 -4.70 -18.52 -6.83
CA LEU A 258 -4.02 -17.42 -7.48
C LEU A 258 -4.53 -17.29 -8.92
N ILE A 259 -4.96 -16.10 -9.31
CA ILE A 259 -5.29 -15.78 -10.70
C ILE A 259 -4.16 -14.96 -11.29
N LEU A 260 -3.70 -15.38 -12.47
CA LEU A 260 -2.64 -14.74 -13.24
C LEU A 260 -3.18 -14.32 -14.60
N GLU A 261 -2.75 -13.16 -15.10
CA GLU A 261 -2.98 -12.75 -16.47
C GLU A 261 -1.63 -12.39 -17.10
N VAL A 262 -1.32 -13.03 -18.23
CA VAL A 262 -0.08 -12.84 -18.96
C VAL A 262 -0.41 -12.44 -20.39
N ARG A 263 0.28 -11.44 -20.89
CA ARG A 263 0.22 -11.01 -22.29
C ARG A 263 1.62 -10.95 -22.85
N ASP A 264 1.75 -11.36 -24.10
CA ASP A 264 2.99 -11.40 -24.86
C ASP A 264 2.69 -11.08 -26.33
N ASN A 265 3.64 -10.44 -27.01
CA ASN A 265 3.59 -10.24 -28.45
C ASN A 265 3.94 -11.49 -29.26
N LEU A 266 4.64 -12.46 -28.67
CA LEU A 266 5.04 -13.69 -29.35
C LEU A 266 4.93 -14.87 -28.37
N TRP A 267 4.30 -15.96 -28.83
CA TRP A 267 4.17 -17.17 -28.00
C TRP A 267 5.06 -18.29 -28.55
N VAL A 268 5.96 -18.79 -27.72
CA VAL A 268 6.89 -19.87 -28.01
C VAL A 268 6.63 -21.07 -27.09
N GLY A 269 6.56 -22.26 -27.69
CA GLY A 269 6.40 -23.51 -26.95
C GLY A 269 6.90 -24.73 -27.72
N THR A 270 7.36 -25.75 -27.00
CA THR A 270 7.89 -27.01 -27.53
C THR A 270 6.99 -28.21 -27.23
N ASP A 271 5.68 -27.96 -27.11
CA ASP A 271 4.65 -28.95 -26.75
C ASP A 271 4.95 -29.69 -25.42
N GLY A 272 5.64 -29.03 -24.49
CA GLY A 272 5.86 -29.55 -23.13
C GLY A 272 7.04 -30.50 -22.97
N LYS A 273 7.98 -30.54 -23.93
CA LYS A 273 9.23 -31.33 -23.79
C LYS A 273 10.17 -30.74 -22.75
N THR A 274 10.20 -29.41 -22.67
CA THR A 274 10.95 -28.63 -21.68
C THR A 274 10.12 -27.40 -21.35
N TRP A 275 10.26 -26.87 -20.15
CA TRP A 275 9.65 -25.58 -19.80
C TRP A 275 10.65 -24.45 -19.86
N ARG A 276 11.95 -24.73 -19.76
CA ARG A 276 12.99 -23.71 -19.63
C ARG A 276 13.32 -22.98 -20.92
N GLU A 277 12.87 -23.50 -22.06
CA GLU A 277 13.11 -22.92 -23.39
C GLU A 277 11.80 -22.43 -24.03
N ASP A 278 10.69 -22.57 -23.31
CA ASP A 278 9.33 -22.15 -23.70
C ASP A 278 8.95 -20.88 -22.95
N ASP A 279 7.89 -20.21 -23.38
CA ASP A 279 7.23 -19.23 -22.52
C ASP A 279 6.61 -19.92 -21.32
N HIS A 280 6.99 -19.45 -20.15
CA HIS A 280 6.60 -20.11 -18.92
C HIS A 280 6.52 -19.17 -17.74
N LEU A 281 5.77 -19.63 -16.74
CA LEU A 281 5.74 -19.03 -15.43
C LEU A 281 6.64 -19.82 -14.47
N GLU A 282 7.34 -19.11 -13.62
CA GLU A 282 7.94 -19.66 -12.41
C GLU A 282 7.10 -19.22 -11.20
N LEU A 283 6.65 -20.19 -10.42
CA LEU A 283 6.05 -19.96 -9.12
C LEU A 283 7.07 -20.30 -8.04
N TRP A 284 7.43 -19.32 -7.22
CA TRP A 284 8.31 -19.49 -6.07
C TRP A 284 7.52 -19.34 -4.78
N LEU A 285 7.60 -20.34 -3.88
CA LEU A 285 6.97 -20.29 -2.56
C LEU A 285 8.02 -20.41 -1.45
N GLY A 286 7.86 -19.60 -0.41
CA GLY A 286 8.66 -19.63 0.81
C GLY A 286 7.79 -19.87 2.05
N ALA A 287 8.33 -20.62 3.02
CA ALA A 287 7.62 -20.97 4.25
C ALA A 287 7.54 -19.82 5.26
N LYS A 288 8.49 -18.87 5.23
CA LYS A 288 8.53 -17.66 6.07
C LYS A 288 8.19 -16.41 5.26
N SER A 289 7.68 -15.37 5.94
CA SER A 289 7.43 -14.08 5.27
C SER A 289 8.76 -13.43 4.90
N PRO A 290 8.93 -12.85 3.70
CA PRO A 290 10.20 -12.22 3.31
C PRO A 290 10.61 -11.04 4.20
N GLU A 291 9.66 -10.47 4.96
CA GLU A 291 9.93 -9.38 5.91
C GLU A 291 10.48 -9.85 7.25
N GLU A 292 10.32 -11.14 7.59
CA GLU A 292 10.89 -11.76 8.79
C GLU A 292 12.33 -12.24 8.56
N LEU A 293 12.79 -12.19 7.31
CA LEU A 293 14.07 -12.71 6.88
C LEU A 293 15.10 -11.59 6.80
N THR A 294 16.19 -11.77 7.54
CA THR A 294 17.36 -10.88 7.47
C THR A 294 18.03 -10.96 6.09
N GLY A 295 17.99 -12.13 5.43
CA GLY A 295 18.79 -12.34 4.23
C GLY A 295 20.30 -12.37 4.49
N CYS A 296 20.75 -12.37 5.75
CA CYS A 296 22.17 -12.53 6.06
C CYS A 296 22.59 -13.97 5.73
N GLY A 297 23.50 -14.14 4.75
CA GLY A 297 24.08 -15.46 4.45
C GLY A 297 23.18 -16.35 3.59
N LYS A 298 23.35 -17.68 3.72
CA LYS A 298 22.58 -18.68 2.96
C LYS A 298 21.29 -19.02 3.72
N PRO A 299 20.15 -19.22 3.03
CA PRO A 299 18.91 -19.60 3.70
C PRO A 299 19.05 -20.89 4.50
N GLU A 300 18.47 -20.89 5.70
CA GLU A 300 18.36 -22.08 6.53
C GLU A 300 17.42 -23.11 5.89
N ALA A 301 17.41 -24.35 6.42
CA ALA A 301 16.66 -25.45 5.80
C ALA A 301 15.14 -25.19 5.73
N ASP A 302 14.59 -24.49 6.72
CA ASP A 302 13.18 -24.08 6.84
C ASP A 302 12.87 -22.77 6.09
N GLU A 303 13.88 -22.09 5.55
CA GLU A 303 13.76 -20.88 4.74
C GLU A 303 13.89 -21.15 3.24
N ARG A 304 14.30 -22.37 2.87
CA ARG A 304 14.51 -22.73 1.47
C ARG A 304 13.23 -22.63 0.66
N LEU A 305 13.37 -22.01 -0.49
CA LEU A 305 12.30 -21.89 -1.46
C LEU A 305 12.05 -23.20 -2.18
N VAL A 306 10.81 -23.34 -2.65
CA VAL A 306 10.41 -24.34 -3.63
C VAL A 306 9.88 -23.65 -4.88
N GLN A 307 10.07 -24.28 -6.03
CA GLN A 307 9.74 -23.70 -7.33
C GLN A 307 8.99 -24.70 -8.21
N TRP A 308 8.00 -24.21 -8.94
CA TRP A 308 7.39 -24.90 -10.07
C TRP A 308 7.57 -24.06 -11.34
N GLY A 309 7.87 -24.74 -12.44
CA GLY A 309 7.74 -24.19 -13.78
C GLY A 309 6.38 -24.55 -14.37
N ILE A 310 5.74 -23.63 -15.09
CA ILE A 310 4.43 -23.83 -15.72
C ILE A 310 4.53 -23.38 -17.17
N GLY A 311 4.48 -24.32 -18.12
CA GLY A 311 4.46 -23.98 -19.55
C GLY A 311 3.18 -23.22 -19.88
N ILE A 312 3.27 -22.01 -20.42
CA ILE A 312 2.10 -21.12 -20.50
C ILE A 312 1.08 -21.59 -21.54
N THR A 313 1.58 -22.11 -22.67
CA THR A 313 0.79 -22.58 -23.81
C THR A 313 0.16 -23.95 -23.55
N THR A 314 0.76 -24.76 -22.68
CA THR A 314 0.31 -26.13 -22.39
C THR A 314 -0.44 -26.23 -21.07
N GLY A 315 -0.06 -25.45 -20.07
CA GLY A 315 -0.50 -25.58 -18.67
C GLY A 315 0.22 -26.69 -17.90
N LEU A 316 1.23 -27.34 -18.49
CA LEU A 316 1.97 -28.41 -17.85
C LEU A 316 2.85 -27.87 -16.72
N VAL A 317 2.87 -28.60 -15.61
CA VAL A 317 3.63 -28.26 -14.40
C VAL A 317 4.89 -29.11 -14.31
N PHE A 318 6.00 -28.47 -14.00
CA PHE A 318 7.30 -29.11 -13.86
C PHE A 318 7.89 -28.78 -12.48
N PRO A 319 8.39 -29.78 -11.74
CA PRO A 319 9.13 -29.51 -10.51
C PRO A 319 10.42 -28.75 -10.85
N GLY A 320 10.67 -27.65 -10.13
CA GLY A 320 11.86 -26.82 -10.27
C GLY A 320 12.82 -27.00 -9.09
N TYR A 321 13.37 -25.89 -8.62
CA TYR A 321 14.19 -25.80 -7.42
C TYR A 321 13.48 -26.27 -6.13
N GLY A 322 14.24 -26.80 -5.16
CA GLY A 322 13.76 -26.97 -3.78
C GLY A 322 12.96 -28.24 -3.48
N PRO A 323 13.18 -29.34 -4.22
CA PRO A 323 12.18 -30.40 -4.48
C PRO A 323 10.74 -30.07 -4.02
N PRO A 324 9.94 -29.36 -4.84
CA PRO A 324 8.57 -29.03 -4.48
C PRO A 324 7.75 -30.27 -4.10
N ARG A 325 6.95 -30.15 -3.03
CA ARG A 325 6.01 -31.19 -2.58
C ARG A 325 4.57 -30.71 -2.74
N GLY A 326 3.67 -31.64 -3.01
CA GLY A 326 2.27 -31.35 -3.26
C GLY A 326 1.98 -31.08 -4.73
N GLU A 327 0.69 -31.13 -5.07
CA GLU A 327 0.20 -30.90 -6.43
C GLU A 327 -0.14 -29.42 -6.63
N LEU A 328 0.41 -28.83 -7.68
CA LEU A 328 0.03 -27.50 -8.16
C LEU A 328 -1.00 -27.69 -9.27
N GLY A 329 -2.25 -27.27 -9.04
CA GLY A 329 -3.29 -27.32 -10.06
C GLY A 329 -3.20 -26.13 -11.01
N VAL A 330 -3.38 -26.35 -12.31
CA VAL A 330 -3.38 -25.30 -13.33
C VAL A 330 -4.61 -25.43 -14.21
N GLU A 331 -5.41 -24.37 -14.28
CA GLU A 331 -6.40 -24.16 -15.33
C GLU A 331 -6.01 -22.92 -16.13
N ARG A 332 -6.27 -22.91 -17.44
CA ARG A 332 -5.96 -21.77 -18.31
C ARG A 332 -7.06 -21.50 -19.33
N VAL A 333 -7.17 -20.24 -19.73
CA VAL A 333 -7.97 -19.80 -20.87
C VAL A 333 -7.14 -18.86 -21.74
N GLU A 334 -7.39 -18.92 -23.04
CA GLU A 334 -6.83 -17.97 -23.99
C GLU A 334 -7.57 -16.63 -23.90
N LEU A 335 -6.80 -15.55 -23.97
CA LEU A 335 -7.32 -14.20 -24.13
C LEU A 335 -7.20 -13.85 -25.60
N ARG A 336 -8.34 -13.65 -26.26
CA ARG A 336 -8.39 -13.31 -27.68
C ARG A 336 -8.91 -11.90 -27.87
N GLY A 337 -8.23 -11.17 -28.76
CA GLY A 337 -8.60 -9.81 -29.15
C GLY A 337 -9.87 -9.78 -30.00
N LYS A 338 -10.29 -8.56 -30.39
CA LYS A 338 -11.53 -8.37 -31.16
C LYS A 338 -11.47 -9.03 -32.55
N SER A 339 -10.28 -9.15 -33.12
CA SER A 339 -10.04 -9.86 -34.39
C SER A 339 -9.76 -11.35 -34.22
N GLY A 340 -9.84 -11.88 -32.99
CA GLY A 340 -9.63 -13.30 -32.68
C GLY A 340 -8.16 -13.72 -32.49
N GLU A 341 -7.22 -12.78 -32.62
CA GLU A 341 -5.80 -12.94 -32.34
C GLU A 341 -5.56 -13.31 -30.88
N LEU A 342 -4.56 -14.16 -30.61
CA LEU A 342 -4.16 -14.50 -29.25
C LEU A 342 -3.38 -13.32 -28.63
N GLU A 343 -3.95 -12.70 -27.60
CA GLU A 343 -3.31 -11.60 -26.86
C GLU A 343 -2.65 -12.06 -25.57
N GLY A 344 -3.01 -13.23 -25.05
CA GLY A 344 -2.70 -13.58 -23.68
C GLY A 344 -3.20 -14.93 -23.21
N TYR A 345 -2.79 -15.29 -22.01
CA TYR A 345 -3.38 -16.36 -21.22
C TYR A 345 -3.79 -15.82 -19.86
N ARG A 346 -4.93 -16.32 -19.37
CA ARG A 346 -5.29 -16.19 -17.96
C ARG A 346 -5.25 -17.57 -17.33
N LEU A 347 -4.65 -17.65 -16.15
CA LEU A 347 -4.46 -18.91 -15.44
C LEU A 347 -5.09 -18.81 -14.05
N LYS A 348 -5.69 -19.91 -13.60
CA LYS A 348 -6.06 -20.14 -12.20
C LYS A 348 -5.15 -21.23 -11.66
N LEU A 349 -4.38 -20.89 -10.64
CA LEU A 349 -3.51 -21.81 -9.93
C LEU A 349 -4.14 -22.22 -8.60
N THR A 350 -4.14 -23.53 -8.34
CA THR A 350 -4.45 -24.10 -7.02
C THR A 350 -3.14 -24.41 -6.32
N LEU A 351 -2.76 -23.55 -5.37
CA LEU A 351 -1.45 -23.56 -4.72
C LEU A 351 -1.31 -24.70 -3.70
N PRO A 352 -0.15 -25.37 -3.64
CA PRO A 352 0.09 -26.42 -2.66
C PRO A 352 0.44 -25.86 -1.29
N GLY A 353 -0.08 -26.51 -0.24
CA GLY A 353 0.35 -26.30 1.14
C GLY A 353 0.11 -24.87 1.68
N ARG A 354 0.83 -24.54 2.76
CA ARG A 354 0.88 -23.18 3.33
C ARG A 354 2.18 -22.52 2.92
N PHE A 355 2.13 -21.22 2.68
CA PHE A 355 3.28 -20.37 2.34
C PHE A 355 3.10 -19.01 3.02
N ALA A 356 4.21 -18.29 3.20
CA ALA A 356 4.22 -16.93 3.76
C ALA A 356 4.93 -15.94 2.82
N GLY A 357 5.76 -16.43 1.90
CA GLY A 357 6.31 -15.65 0.78
C GLY A 357 5.93 -16.28 -0.55
N ILE A 358 5.70 -15.44 -1.57
CA ILE A 358 5.38 -15.88 -2.93
C ILE A 358 6.00 -14.95 -3.95
N SER A 359 6.46 -15.46 -5.09
CA SER A 359 6.77 -14.64 -6.26
C SER A 359 6.38 -15.38 -7.52
N ILE A 360 5.99 -14.60 -8.53
CA ILE A 360 5.67 -15.11 -9.86
C ILE A 360 6.58 -14.38 -10.83
N ALA A 361 7.29 -15.15 -11.64
CA ALA A 361 8.06 -14.63 -12.75
C ALA A 361 7.50 -15.18 -14.05
N TYR A 362 7.32 -14.31 -15.03
CA TYR A 362 7.08 -14.69 -16.41
C TYR A 362 8.40 -14.64 -17.16
N ASN A 363 8.75 -15.75 -17.80
CA ASN A 363 9.91 -15.87 -18.66
C ASN A 363 9.44 -15.90 -20.10
N ASP A 364 9.92 -14.94 -20.86
CA ASP A 364 9.57 -14.67 -22.24
C ASP A 364 10.72 -15.13 -23.14
N SER A 365 10.38 -16.10 -23.98
CA SER A 365 11.23 -16.71 -24.99
C SER A 365 10.77 -16.22 -26.36
N ASP A 366 11.56 -15.33 -26.97
CA ASP A 366 11.28 -14.89 -28.35
C ASP A 366 11.68 -15.92 -29.42
N GLU A 367 12.42 -16.98 -29.06
CA GLU A 367 12.93 -17.97 -30.00
C GLU A 367 12.88 -19.39 -29.42
N SER A 368 12.22 -20.29 -30.15
CA SER A 368 12.08 -21.69 -29.76
C SER A 368 13.43 -22.38 -29.57
N GLY A 369 13.59 -23.09 -28.45
CA GLY A 369 14.79 -23.86 -28.14
C GLY A 369 15.97 -23.02 -27.64
N LYS A 370 15.73 -21.76 -27.29
CA LYS A 370 16.71 -20.90 -26.61
C LYS A 370 16.22 -20.53 -25.22
N PRO A 371 17.14 -20.24 -24.27
CA PRO A 371 16.77 -19.70 -22.98
C PRO A 371 15.99 -18.39 -23.12
N PRO A 372 15.11 -18.07 -22.15
CA PRO A 372 14.36 -16.83 -22.14
C PRO A 372 15.31 -15.66 -22.23
N VAL A 373 14.96 -14.70 -23.07
CA VAL A 373 15.74 -13.46 -23.19
C VAL A 373 15.35 -12.46 -22.12
N ARG A 374 14.16 -12.64 -21.53
CA ARG A 374 13.53 -11.67 -20.64
C ARG A 374 12.78 -12.37 -19.50
N THR A 375 12.86 -11.80 -18.31
CA THR A 375 12.11 -12.28 -17.14
C THR A 375 11.48 -11.10 -16.41
N LEU A 376 10.16 -11.14 -16.24
CA LEU A 376 9.35 -10.14 -15.54
C LEU A 376 8.75 -10.76 -14.27
N ALA A 377 9.06 -10.19 -13.10
CA ALA A 377 8.66 -10.73 -11.80
C ALA A 377 7.82 -9.75 -10.96
N THR A 378 6.93 -10.32 -10.13
CA THR A 378 6.11 -9.58 -9.15
C THR A 378 6.92 -9.01 -7.99
N SER A 379 8.13 -9.52 -7.76
CA SER A 379 9.06 -9.12 -6.70
C SER A 379 10.47 -8.90 -7.25
N PRO A 380 11.45 -8.36 -6.49
CA PRO A 380 12.85 -8.28 -6.91
C PRO A 380 13.54 -9.66 -6.84
N LEU A 381 12.85 -10.69 -7.32
CA LEU A 381 13.18 -12.11 -7.22
C LEU A 381 14.65 -12.38 -7.52
N LYS A 382 15.33 -13.02 -6.58
CA LYS A 382 16.66 -13.60 -6.77
C LYS A 382 16.60 -15.09 -6.51
N PHE A 383 17.30 -15.86 -7.35
CA PHE A 383 17.33 -17.31 -7.27
C PHE A 383 17.72 -17.78 -5.86
N SER A 384 16.89 -18.65 -5.27
CA SER A 384 17.12 -19.23 -3.93
C SER A 384 17.18 -18.18 -2.80
N ARG A 385 16.67 -16.96 -2.98
CA ARG A 385 16.67 -15.90 -1.96
C ARG A 385 15.26 -15.61 -1.45
N PRO A 386 14.80 -16.25 -0.37
CA PRO A 386 13.43 -16.13 0.12
C PRO A 386 13.06 -14.70 0.53
N GLU A 387 14.03 -13.92 0.95
CA GLU A 387 13.86 -12.55 1.39
C GLU A 387 13.60 -11.55 0.24
N THR A 388 13.53 -12.05 -0.99
CA THR A 388 13.23 -11.28 -2.22
C THR A 388 11.83 -11.55 -2.78
N LEU A 389 11.02 -12.40 -2.12
CA LEU A 389 9.65 -12.69 -2.53
C LEU A 389 8.69 -11.52 -2.21
N ASN A 390 7.46 -11.57 -2.73
CA ASN A 390 6.39 -10.69 -2.29
C ASN A 390 5.94 -11.05 -0.88
N ILE A 391 5.54 -10.01 -0.13
CA ILE A 391 4.75 -10.17 1.10
C ILE A 391 3.29 -10.38 0.68
N VAL A 392 2.62 -11.40 1.21
CA VAL A 392 1.17 -11.55 1.01
C VAL A 392 0.45 -10.59 1.95
N ARG A 393 -0.32 -9.65 1.42
CA ARG A 393 -1.16 -8.76 2.22
C ARG A 393 -2.61 -9.17 2.09
N ASP A 394 -3.20 -9.63 3.18
CA ASP A 394 -4.65 -9.73 3.29
C ASP A 394 -5.29 -8.36 3.16
N VAL A 395 -6.30 -8.25 2.31
CA VAL A 395 -7.14 -7.06 2.18
C VAL A 395 -8.47 -7.34 2.87
N PRO A 396 -8.69 -6.83 4.10
CA PRO A 396 -9.97 -6.96 4.77
C PRO A 396 -11.06 -6.27 3.96
N ARG A 397 -12.28 -6.83 3.98
CA ARG A 397 -13.45 -6.18 3.36
C ARG A 397 -13.71 -4.77 3.89
N ALA A 398 -13.29 -4.48 5.12
CA ALA A 398 -13.36 -3.14 5.70
C ALA A 398 -12.44 -2.13 4.99
N GLU A 399 -11.34 -2.57 4.38
CA GLU A 399 -10.42 -1.73 3.59
C GLU A 399 -10.91 -1.57 2.14
N GLY A 400 -11.34 -2.66 1.53
CA GLY A 400 -11.86 -2.66 0.18
C GLY A 400 -12.11 -4.07 -0.34
N THR A 401 -12.65 -4.13 -1.55
CA THR A 401 -12.87 -5.37 -2.27
C THR A 401 -12.67 -5.15 -3.77
N CYS A 402 -12.71 -6.24 -4.52
CA CYS A 402 -12.74 -6.22 -5.97
C CYS A 402 -14.13 -6.60 -6.45
N VAL A 403 -14.64 -5.87 -7.45
CA VAL A 403 -15.94 -6.16 -8.08
C VAL A 403 -15.77 -6.23 -9.58
N VAL A 404 -16.61 -7.03 -10.23
CA VAL A 404 -16.68 -7.08 -11.69
C VAL A 404 -17.37 -5.81 -12.19
N ARG A 405 -16.68 -5.02 -13.02
CA ARG A 405 -17.27 -3.89 -13.75
C ARG A 405 -16.90 -3.99 -15.22
N GLY A 406 -17.91 -4.18 -16.06
CA GLY A 406 -17.70 -4.52 -17.46
C GLY A 406 -16.91 -5.83 -17.60
N HIS A 407 -15.72 -5.76 -18.20
CA HIS A 407 -14.87 -6.91 -18.47
C HIS A 407 -13.64 -7.00 -17.56
N GLU A 408 -13.54 -6.18 -16.52
CA GLU A 408 -12.40 -6.16 -15.59
C GLU A 408 -12.83 -6.10 -14.13
N LEU A 409 -11.92 -6.48 -13.25
CA LEU A 409 -12.02 -6.21 -11.83
C LEU A 409 -11.63 -4.76 -11.52
N GLU A 410 -12.52 -4.06 -10.83
CA GLU A 410 -12.25 -2.74 -10.28
C GLU A 410 -12.21 -2.82 -8.76
N VAL A 411 -11.25 -2.08 -8.18
CA VAL A 411 -11.17 -1.86 -6.74
C VAL A 411 -12.35 -0.98 -6.31
N VAL A 412 -13.06 -1.44 -5.28
CA VAL A 412 -14.03 -0.64 -4.54
C VAL A 412 -13.51 -0.50 -3.13
N VAL A 413 -13.07 0.71 -2.80
CA VAL A 413 -12.68 1.07 -1.43
C VAL A 413 -13.95 1.09 -0.59
N THR A 414 -13.92 0.40 0.55
CA THR A 414 -15.05 0.42 1.47
C THR A 414 -15.05 1.78 2.17
N PRO A 415 -16.16 2.55 2.07
CA PRO A 415 -16.27 3.82 2.79
C PRO A 415 -16.03 3.60 4.29
N PRO A 416 -15.44 4.59 4.98
CA PRO A 416 -15.30 4.48 6.43
C PRO A 416 -16.67 4.29 7.06
N ARG A 417 -16.77 3.38 8.04
CA ARG A 417 -17.96 3.29 8.86
C ARG A 417 -18.03 4.54 9.73
N LEU A 418 -18.95 5.44 9.42
CA LEU A 418 -19.23 6.59 10.25
C LEU A 418 -20.02 6.10 11.47
N GLU A 419 -19.40 6.11 12.64
CA GLU A 419 -20.05 5.73 13.91
C GLU A 419 -20.81 6.92 14.55
N GLY A 420 -20.86 8.03 13.83
CA GLY A 420 -21.49 9.29 14.21
C GLY A 420 -20.70 10.47 13.66
N LEU A 421 -21.32 11.64 13.62
CA LEU A 421 -20.64 12.87 13.16
C LEU A 421 -19.50 13.30 14.10
N GLU A 422 -19.55 12.82 15.35
CA GLU A 422 -18.57 13.13 16.40
C GLU A 422 -17.46 12.08 16.53
N VAL A 423 -17.45 11.05 15.69
CA VAL A 423 -16.36 10.07 15.62
C VAL A 423 -15.51 10.38 14.40
N ALA A 424 -14.22 10.56 14.62
CA ALA A 424 -13.23 10.90 13.62
C ALA A 424 -13.08 9.74 12.65
N VAL A 425 -13.08 10.11 11.38
CA VAL A 425 -12.81 9.21 10.28
C VAL A 425 -11.35 8.70 10.35
N LEU A 426 -10.45 9.51 10.90
CA LEU A 426 -9.05 9.21 11.20
C LEU A 426 -8.84 9.23 12.72
N PRO A 427 -8.85 8.08 13.41
CA PRO A 427 -8.40 8.03 14.81
C PRO A 427 -6.89 8.36 14.89
N SER A 428 -6.44 9.07 15.92
CA SER A 428 -5.02 9.44 16.10
C SER A 428 -4.15 8.23 16.49
N GLY A 429 -3.01 8.02 15.80
CA GLY A 429 -2.07 6.91 16.07
C GLY A 429 -2.62 5.50 15.80
N PRO A 430 -1.84 4.42 15.96
CA PRO A 430 -2.33 3.05 15.79
C PRO A 430 -3.42 2.68 16.81
#